data_AF-A0A7C0YFM5-F1
#
_entry.id   AF-A0A7C0YFM5-F1
#
_cell.length_a   1.000
_cell.length_b   1.000
_cell.length_c   1.000
_cell.angle_alpha   90.00
_cell.angle_beta   90.00
_cell.angle_gamma   90.00
#
_symmetry.space_group_name_H-M   'P 1'
#
loop_
_entity.id
_entity.type
_entity.pdbx_description
1 polymer ?
#
loop_
_entity_poly.entity_id
_entity_poly.type
_entity_poly.pdbx_seq_one_letter_code
_entity_poly.pdbx_strand_id
1 'polypeptide(L)'
;MPDSHSALQGLSGHLGTGCAPFPFAEMKPPIDPQKETEFLQRIQAGILRDPNALPLGLALLNFDIRFLDLDEEIRVLRTEDCFYINRQSPFLNKPDIEGTVTFLLLHEICHVLFLHDKRRRGRDPELWLAATDYMINGLLDEFRSIFDPKMVPYQPRWIFSGEEPAHYNPEFKNLMEEEIYKLLCESANIDVSPPRDLSVKEMAALDMGRRRFIGRPQLVHSRIRYKKKDIKQTRLEIPSPEIDGMREGKGDFREEK
;
A
#
# COMPACT_ATOMS: atom_id res chain seq x y z
N MET A 1 4.87 47.67 -44.74
CA MET A 1 6.29 47.31 -44.93
C MET A 1 7.07 48.58 -45.16
N PRO A 2 8.26 48.81 -44.56
CA PRO A 2 9.02 48.07 -43.53
C PRO A 2 8.93 48.75 -42.14
N ASP A 3 8.98 48.04 -41.00
CA ASP A 3 10.13 47.61 -40.16
C ASP A 3 10.87 48.80 -39.49
N SER A 4 11.18 48.85 -38.18
CA SER A 4 11.58 47.77 -37.27
C SER A 4 11.59 48.21 -35.78
N HIS A 5 11.15 47.27 -34.94
CA HIS A 5 11.51 46.88 -33.57
C HIS A 5 12.26 47.80 -32.58
N SER A 6 11.59 47.97 -31.43
CA SER A 6 12.08 48.46 -30.14
C SER A 6 12.79 47.36 -29.33
N ALA A 7 13.77 47.78 -28.53
CA ALA A 7 14.67 46.98 -27.71
C ALA A 7 14.07 46.54 -26.36
N LEU A 8 14.52 45.38 -25.90
CA LEU A 8 14.30 44.77 -24.58
C LEU A 8 15.09 45.48 -23.46
N GLN A 9 14.49 45.52 -22.26
CA GLN A 9 15.06 45.41 -20.89
C GLN A 9 14.06 46.09 -19.91
N GLY A 10 13.67 45.60 -18.74
CA GLY A 10 13.96 44.40 -17.96
C GLY A 10 13.22 44.51 -16.60
N LEU A 11 12.71 43.37 -16.12
CA LEU A 11 12.52 42.90 -14.73
C LEU A 11 12.15 43.89 -13.59
N SER A 12 11.00 43.66 -12.96
CA SER A 12 10.86 43.46 -11.50
C SER A 12 9.43 43.02 -11.16
N GLY A 13 9.28 42.16 -10.15
CA GLY A 13 8.14 41.28 -9.94
C GLY A 13 6.95 41.86 -9.20
N HIS A 14 5.86 41.08 -9.18
CA HIS A 14 4.90 41.06 -8.10
C HIS A 14 4.26 39.67 -7.97
N LEU A 15 4.22 39.23 -6.71
CA LEU A 15 3.75 37.94 -6.22
C LEU A 15 2.29 37.70 -6.60
N GLY A 16 2.04 36.65 -7.39
CA GLY A 16 0.71 36.13 -7.68
C GLY A 16 0.41 34.93 -6.79
N THR A 17 -0.29 35.19 -5.69
CA THR A 17 -1.06 34.19 -4.94
C THR A 17 -2.13 33.59 -5.83
N GLY A 18 -2.17 32.26 -5.96
CA GLY A 18 -3.22 31.59 -6.72
C GLY A 18 -2.95 30.10 -6.88
N CYS A 19 -2.93 29.34 -5.78
CA CYS A 19 -3.22 27.92 -5.88
C CYS A 19 -4.68 27.79 -6.36
N ALA A 20 -4.86 27.57 -7.65
CA ALA A 20 -6.11 27.06 -8.16
C ALA A 20 -6.25 25.62 -7.64
N PRO A 21 -7.36 25.27 -6.96
CA PRO A 21 -7.65 23.88 -6.70
C PRO A 21 -7.85 23.20 -8.06
N PHE A 22 -7.08 22.16 -8.35
CA PHE A 22 -7.36 21.29 -9.47
C PHE A 22 -8.81 20.80 -9.32
N PRO A 23 -9.66 20.93 -10.34
CA PRO A 23 -10.98 20.33 -10.28
C PRO A 23 -10.77 18.82 -10.28
N PHE A 24 -11.03 18.18 -9.14
CA PHE A 24 -11.28 16.75 -9.11
C PHE A 24 -12.50 16.52 -10.00
N ALA A 25 -12.27 16.14 -11.26
CA ALA A 25 -13.32 15.64 -12.10
C ALA A 25 -13.98 14.48 -11.33
N GLU A 26 -15.32 14.50 -11.21
CA GLU A 26 -16.08 13.37 -10.69
C GLU A 26 -15.72 12.14 -11.53
N MET A 27 -14.77 11.34 -11.05
CA MET A 27 -14.41 10.08 -11.69
C MET A 27 -15.61 9.16 -11.49
N LYS A 28 -16.30 8.83 -12.58
CA LYS A 28 -17.33 7.79 -12.53
C LYS A 28 -16.70 6.53 -11.95
N PRO A 29 -17.36 5.86 -10.99
CA PRO A 29 -16.82 4.66 -10.39
C PRO A 29 -16.55 3.65 -11.50
N PRO A 30 -15.40 2.95 -11.45
CA PRO A 30 -14.98 2.13 -12.57
C PRO A 30 -15.84 0.85 -12.72
N ILE A 31 -16.69 0.56 -11.72
CA ILE A 31 -17.67 -0.52 -11.69
C ILE A 31 -19.01 0.06 -11.21
N ASP A 32 -20.11 -0.42 -11.77
CA ASP A 32 -21.47 -0.11 -11.29
C ASP A 32 -21.66 -0.70 -9.87
N PRO A 33 -21.96 0.12 -8.85
CA PRO A 33 -22.15 -0.35 -7.47
C PRO A 33 -23.16 -1.49 -7.33
N GLN A 34 -24.18 -1.55 -8.19
CA GLN A 34 -25.19 -2.62 -8.15
C GLN A 34 -24.64 -3.97 -8.62
N LYS A 35 -23.52 -3.97 -9.36
CA LYS A 35 -22.88 -5.16 -9.95
C LYS A 35 -21.58 -5.56 -9.25
N GLU A 36 -21.13 -4.80 -8.26
CA GLU A 36 -19.87 -5.07 -7.55
C GLU A 36 -19.84 -6.46 -6.93
N THR A 37 -20.95 -6.90 -6.33
CA THR A 37 -21.03 -8.22 -5.71
C THR A 37 -20.86 -9.33 -6.75
N GLU A 38 -21.60 -9.26 -7.87
CA GLU A 38 -21.50 -10.24 -8.96
C GLU A 38 -20.10 -10.23 -9.59
N PHE A 39 -19.51 -9.04 -9.74
CA PHE A 39 -18.17 -8.86 -10.25
C PHE A 39 -17.13 -9.55 -9.37
N LEU A 40 -17.18 -9.34 -8.05
CA LEU A 40 -16.26 -9.95 -7.08
C LEU A 40 -16.45 -11.46 -7.00
N GLN A 41 -17.70 -11.94 -6.97
CA GLN A 41 -18.02 -13.36 -6.97
C GLN A 41 -17.49 -14.07 -8.20
N ARG A 42 -17.54 -13.42 -9.36
CA ARG A 42 -17.00 -13.97 -10.62
C ARG A 42 -15.48 -14.12 -10.56
N ILE A 43 -14.76 -13.11 -10.04
CA ILE A 43 -13.31 -13.20 -9.83
C ILE A 43 -12.98 -14.34 -8.85
N GLN A 44 -13.63 -14.37 -7.69
CA GLN A 44 -13.40 -15.40 -6.68
C GLN A 44 -13.70 -16.81 -7.21
N ALA A 45 -14.79 -16.97 -7.98
CA ALA A 45 -15.13 -18.23 -8.62
C ALA A 45 -14.11 -18.63 -9.71
N GLY A 46 -13.49 -17.67 -10.39
CA GLY A 46 -12.37 -17.92 -11.30
C GLY A 46 -11.16 -18.49 -10.56
N ILE A 47 -10.72 -17.82 -9.50
CA ILE A 47 -9.60 -18.27 -8.64
C ILE A 47 -9.87 -19.67 -8.05
N LEU A 48 -11.10 -19.94 -7.59
CA LEU A 48 -11.48 -21.24 -7.03
C LEU A 48 -11.54 -22.38 -8.06
N ARG A 49 -11.70 -22.08 -9.35
CA ARG A 49 -11.78 -23.10 -10.41
C ARG A 49 -10.42 -23.47 -10.99
N ASP A 50 -9.44 -22.60 -10.86
CA ASP A 50 -8.07 -22.88 -11.27
C ASP A 50 -7.36 -23.78 -10.24
N PRO A 51 -6.88 -24.99 -10.60
CA PRO A 51 -6.25 -25.88 -9.64
C PRO A 51 -4.98 -25.32 -8.98
N ASN A 52 -4.25 -24.45 -9.67
CA ASN A 52 -3.00 -23.85 -9.17
C ASN A 52 -3.29 -22.64 -8.26
N ALA A 53 -4.40 -21.93 -8.49
CA ALA A 53 -4.84 -20.80 -7.66
C ALA A 53 -5.82 -21.20 -6.54
N LEU A 54 -6.35 -22.43 -6.55
CA LEU A 54 -7.31 -22.94 -5.58
C LEU A 54 -6.90 -22.67 -4.12
N PRO A 55 -5.64 -22.87 -3.68
CA PRO A 55 -5.25 -22.56 -2.30
C PRO A 55 -5.47 -21.08 -1.92
N LEU A 56 -5.21 -20.15 -2.85
CA LEU A 56 -5.46 -18.73 -2.65
C LEU A 56 -6.97 -18.44 -2.63
N GLY A 57 -7.74 -19.08 -3.52
CA GLY A 57 -9.20 -18.96 -3.55
C GLY A 57 -9.88 -19.45 -2.27
N LEU A 58 -9.44 -20.60 -1.73
CA LEU A 58 -9.94 -21.12 -0.46
C LEU A 58 -9.61 -20.20 0.71
N ALA A 59 -8.43 -19.60 0.72
CA ALA A 59 -8.04 -18.64 1.75
C ALA A 59 -8.91 -17.37 1.67
N LEU A 60 -9.19 -16.87 0.46
CA LEU A 60 -10.07 -15.72 0.22
C LEU A 60 -11.50 -15.93 0.74
N LEU A 61 -12.02 -17.16 0.81
CA LEU A 61 -13.36 -17.43 1.35
C LEU A 61 -13.53 -17.09 2.84
N ASN A 62 -12.42 -16.89 3.57
CA ASN A 62 -12.47 -16.45 4.97
C ASN A 62 -12.68 -14.94 5.11
N PHE A 63 -12.78 -14.21 4.00
CA PHE A 63 -12.91 -12.76 3.99
C PHE A 63 -14.12 -12.32 3.18
N ASP A 64 -14.87 -11.38 3.73
CA ASP A 64 -15.75 -10.54 2.94
C ASP A 64 -14.90 -9.65 2.01
N ILE A 65 -15.36 -9.40 0.79
CA ILE A 65 -14.69 -8.49 -0.13
C ILE A 65 -15.69 -7.42 -0.55
N ARG A 66 -15.32 -6.15 -0.36
CA ARG A 66 -16.20 -5.01 -0.62
C ARG A 66 -15.41 -3.86 -1.22
N PHE A 67 -16.09 -3.04 -2.01
CA PHE A 67 -15.55 -1.75 -2.39
C PHE A 67 -15.95 -0.67 -1.39
N LEU A 68 -15.09 0.32 -1.23
CA LEU A 68 -15.37 1.56 -0.50
C LEU A 68 -14.73 2.75 -1.21
N ASP A 69 -15.14 3.95 -0.81
CA ASP A 69 -14.54 5.19 -1.29
C ASP A 69 -13.67 5.76 -0.17
N LEU A 70 -12.38 5.91 -0.45
CA LEU A 70 -11.44 6.60 0.42
C LEU A 70 -10.71 7.66 -0.39
N ASP A 71 -10.67 8.89 0.13
CA ASP A 71 -9.88 9.99 -0.44
C ASP A 71 -8.36 9.73 -0.34
N GLU A 72 -7.97 8.72 0.45
CA GLU A 72 -6.58 8.36 0.69
C GLU A 72 -6.01 7.41 -0.38
N GLU A 73 -4.70 7.51 -0.60
CA GLU A 73 -3.95 6.65 -1.55
C GLU A 73 -3.72 5.22 -1.01
N ILE A 74 -4.75 4.62 -0.41
CA ILE A 74 -4.78 3.22 0.02
C ILE A 74 -5.46 2.41 -1.09
N ARG A 75 -4.81 1.35 -1.58
CA ARG A 75 -5.33 0.48 -2.65
C ARG A 75 -6.34 -0.53 -2.11
N VAL A 76 -5.92 -1.26 -1.08
CA VAL A 76 -6.75 -2.19 -0.33
C VAL A 76 -6.51 -1.97 1.16
N LEU A 77 -7.59 -1.93 1.93
CA LEU A 77 -7.56 -2.01 3.38
C LEU A 77 -7.99 -3.42 3.79
N ARG A 78 -7.25 -4.03 4.71
CA ARG A 78 -7.60 -5.35 5.27
C ARG A 78 -7.94 -5.21 6.75
N THR A 79 -9.09 -5.76 7.15
CA THR A 79 -9.47 -5.99 8.56
C THR A 79 -9.32 -7.47 8.91
N GLU A 80 -9.77 -7.88 10.10
CA GLU A 80 -9.70 -9.29 10.53
C GLU A 80 -10.46 -10.23 9.58
N ASP A 81 -11.55 -9.76 8.98
CA ASP A 81 -12.54 -10.55 8.25
C ASP A 81 -12.94 -9.93 6.89
N CYS A 82 -12.36 -8.80 6.48
CA CYS A 82 -12.79 -8.09 5.27
C CYS A 82 -11.60 -7.49 4.48
N PHE A 83 -11.71 -7.56 3.16
CA PHE A 83 -10.91 -6.80 2.21
C PHE A 83 -11.75 -5.66 1.60
N TYR A 84 -11.23 -4.46 1.73
CA TYR A 84 -11.84 -3.20 1.35
C TYR A 84 -11.06 -2.59 0.19
N ILE A 85 -11.55 -2.73 -1.04
CA ILE A 85 -10.89 -2.20 -2.25
C ILE A 85 -11.33 -0.75 -2.46
N ASN A 86 -10.38 0.19 -2.49
CA ASN A 86 -10.70 1.60 -2.68
C ASN A 86 -11.06 1.90 -4.15
N ARG A 87 -12.32 2.29 -4.42
CA ARG A 87 -12.79 2.63 -5.78
C ARG A 87 -12.06 3.83 -6.36
N GLN A 88 -11.63 4.75 -5.51
CA GLN A 88 -10.98 5.99 -5.92
C GLN A 88 -9.47 5.79 -6.14
N SER A 89 -8.93 4.61 -5.83
CA SER A 89 -7.52 4.33 -6.03
C SER A 89 -7.16 4.49 -7.52
N PRO A 90 -6.18 5.33 -7.87
CA PRO A 90 -5.70 5.44 -9.24
C PRO A 90 -5.16 4.11 -9.78
N PHE A 91 -4.82 3.16 -8.90
CA PHE A 91 -4.42 1.82 -9.29
C PHE A 91 -5.52 1.07 -10.07
N LEU A 92 -6.80 1.37 -9.83
CA LEU A 92 -7.94 0.78 -10.55
C LEU A 92 -8.20 1.42 -11.92
N ASN A 93 -7.56 2.56 -12.24
CA ASN A 93 -7.73 3.25 -13.53
C ASN A 93 -7.00 2.56 -14.70
N LYS A 94 -6.59 1.30 -14.51
CA LYS A 94 -5.91 0.50 -15.53
C LYS A 94 -6.91 -0.02 -16.57
N PRO A 95 -6.48 -0.29 -17.81
CA PRO A 95 -7.37 -0.77 -18.88
C PRO A 95 -8.12 -2.07 -18.56
N ASP A 96 -7.55 -2.90 -17.68
CA ASP A 96 -8.08 -4.19 -17.27
C ASP A 96 -8.42 -4.16 -15.77
N ILE A 97 -9.61 -3.67 -15.44
CA ILE A 97 -10.06 -3.56 -14.04
C ILE A 97 -10.23 -4.93 -13.37
N GLU A 98 -10.77 -5.90 -14.10
CA GLU A 98 -10.93 -7.26 -13.58
C GLU A 98 -9.58 -7.87 -13.25
N GLY A 99 -8.61 -7.74 -14.16
CA GLY A 99 -7.26 -8.18 -13.89
C GLY A 99 -6.58 -7.44 -12.75
N THR A 100 -6.88 -6.15 -12.60
CA THR A 100 -6.34 -5.32 -11.52
C THR A 100 -6.90 -5.75 -10.16
N VAL A 101 -8.22 -5.95 -10.06
CA VAL A 101 -8.86 -6.41 -8.83
C VAL A 101 -8.42 -7.84 -8.48
N THR A 102 -8.33 -8.72 -9.48
CA THR A 102 -7.79 -10.08 -9.30
C THR A 102 -6.38 -10.03 -8.72
N PHE A 103 -5.49 -9.21 -9.28
CA PHE A 103 -4.14 -9.04 -8.77
C PHE A 103 -4.11 -8.53 -7.32
N LEU A 104 -4.93 -7.51 -6.99
CA LEU A 104 -5.01 -6.99 -5.62
C LEU A 104 -5.45 -8.07 -4.64
N LEU A 105 -6.47 -8.87 -4.97
CA LEU A 105 -6.94 -9.95 -4.09
C LEU A 105 -5.88 -11.04 -3.90
N LEU A 106 -5.18 -11.44 -4.97
CA LEU A 106 -4.09 -12.41 -4.87
C LEU A 106 -2.91 -11.85 -4.03
N HIS A 107 -2.61 -10.56 -4.17
CA HIS A 107 -1.56 -9.89 -3.41
C HIS A 107 -1.89 -9.89 -1.92
N GLU A 108 -3.08 -9.44 -1.55
CA GLU A 108 -3.48 -9.31 -0.15
C GLU A 108 -3.64 -10.68 0.54
N ILE A 109 -4.16 -11.68 -0.16
CA ILE A 109 -4.28 -13.01 0.44
C ILE A 109 -2.91 -13.69 0.63
N CYS A 110 -1.91 -13.36 -0.19
CA CYS A 110 -0.53 -13.78 0.04
C CYS A 110 0.04 -13.21 1.34
N HIS A 111 -0.24 -11.94 1.69
CA HIS A 111 0.16 -11.37 2.99
C HIS A 111 -0.40 -12.16 4.16
N VAL A 112 -1.64 -12.64 4.05
CA VAL A 112 -2.29 -13.50 5.05
C VAL A 112 -1.64 -14.88 5.09
N LEU A 113 -1.54 -15.56 3.95
CA LEU A 113 -1.02 -16.94 3.86
C LEU A 113 0.44 -17.05 4.34
N PHE A 114 1.25 -16.04 4.07
CA PHE A 114 2.66 -16.00 4.48
C PHE A 114 2.89 -15.39 5.87
N LEU A 115 1.81 -15.03 6.56
CA LEU A 115 1.81 -14.53 7.94
C LEU A 115 2.70 -13.29 8.11
N HIS A 116 2.72 -12.39 7.11
CA HIS A 116 3.63 -11.26 7.09
C HIS A 116 3.47 -10.33 8.29
N ASP A 117 2.25 -10.11 8.78
CA ASP A 117 2.02 -9.29 9.99
C ASP A 117 2.69 -9.89 11.23
N LYS A 118 2.54 -11.21 11.41
CA LYS A 118 3.12 -11.95 12.54
C LYS A 118 4.63 -12.06 12.43
N ARG A 119 5.16 -12.05 11.22
CA ARG A 119 6.60 -12.18 10.94
C ARG A 119 7.36 -10.87 11.03
N ARG A 120 6.69 -9.71 11.04
CA ARG A 120 7.36 -8.41 11.22
C ARG A 120 8.29 -8.38 12.44
N ARG A 121 7.88 -8.94 13.59
CA ARG A 121 8.73 -9.16 14.78
C ARG A 121 9.69 -8.00 15.14
N GLY A 122 9.17 -6.78 15.21
CA GLY A 122 9.95 -5.59 15.59
C GLY A 122 10.78 -4.96 14.46
N ARG A 123 10.75 -5.52 13.25
CA ARG A 123 11.29 -4.87 12.03
C ARG A 123 10.58 -3.55 11.77
N ASP A 124 11.31 -2.65 11.11
CA ASP A 124 10.79 -1.38 10.63
C ASP A 124 9.54 -1.64 9.76
N PRO A 125 8.37 -1.05 10.11
CA PRO A 125 7.13 -1.33 9.41
C PRO A 125 7.17 -1.00 7.92
N GLU A 126 7.84 0.09 7.53
CA GLU A 126 7.84 0.59 6.17
C GLU A 126 8.76 -0.29 5.30
N LEU A 127 9.96 -0.61 5.79
CA LEU A 127 10.86 -1.52 5.07
C LEU A 127 10.32 -2.94 5.02
N TRP A 128 9.67 -3.42 6.07
CA TRP A 128 9.08 -4.75 6.09
C TRP A 128 7.93 -4.86 5.08
N LEU A 129 7.02 -3.87 5.07
CA LEU A 129 5.92 -3.81 4.11
C LEU A 129 6.46 -3.80 2.67
N ALA A 130 7.45 -2.93 2.39
CA ALA A 130 8.07 -2.87 1.08
C ALA A 130 8.71 -4.22 0.68
N ALA A 131 9.43 -4.87 1.59
CA ALA A 131 10.05 -6.16 1.34
C ALA A 131 9.02 -7.26 1.01
N THR A 132 7.93 -7.31 1.78
CA THR A 132 6.85 -8.27 1.56
C THR A 132 6.11 -8.03 0.25
N ASP A 133 5.85 -6.77 -0.10
CA ASP A 133 5.22 -6.42 -1.38
C ASP A 133 6.11 -6.83 -2.56
N TYR A 134 7.42 -6.57 -2.48
CA TYR A 134 8.36 -6.95 -3.53
C TYR A 134 8.41 -8.46 -3.72
N MET A 135 8.44 -9.23 -2.64
CA MET A 135 8.42 -10.69 -2.71
C MET A 135 7.12 -11.19 -3.36
N ILE A 136 5.96 -10.76 -2.86
CA ILE A 136 4.65 -11.20 -3.38
C ILE A 136 4.49 -10.82 -4.86
N ASN A 137 4.88 -9.60 -5.24
CA ASN A 137 4.77 -9.15 -6.63
C ASN A 137 5.71 -9.92 -7.54
N GLY A 138 6.91 -10.29 -7.06
CA GLY A 138 7.80 -11.23 -7.74
C GLY A 138 7.17 -12.61 -7.92
N LEU A 139 6.55 -13.15 -6.87
CA LEU A 139 5.88 -14.45 -6.90
C LEU A 139 4.68 -14.46 -7.87
N LEU A 140 3.85 -13.42 -7.87
CA LEU A 140 2.72 -13.28 -8.78
C LEU A 140 3.17 -13.07 -10.24
N ASP A 141 4.34 -12.44 -10.48
CA ASP A 141 4.91 -12.39 -11.83
C ASP A 141 5.33 -13.78 -12.34
N GLU A 142 5.74 -14.70 -11.46
CA GLU A 142 6.03 -16.09 -11.81
C GLU A 142 4.74 -16.90 -11.99
N PHE A 143 3.79 -16.78 -11.05
CA PHE A 143 2.57 -17.59 -11.02
C PHE A 143 1.64 -17.36 -12.22
N ARG A 144 1.75 -16.22 -12.90
CA ARG A 144 0.99 -15.96 -14.13
C ARG A 144 1.19 -17.02 -15.22
N SER A 145 2.32 -17.72 -15.19
CA SER A 145 2.66 -18.74 -16.17
C SER A 145 1.99 -20.09 -15.89
N ILE A 146 1.52 -20.30 -14.65
CA ILE A 146 0.89 -21.55 -14.21
C ILE A 146 -0.62 -21.39 -13.99
N PHE A 147 -1.13 -20.19 -13.75
CA PHE A 147 -2.57 -19.94 -13.71
C PHE A 147 -3.17 -19.95 -15.11
N ASP A 148 -4.40 -20.45 -15.25
CA ASP A 148 -5.20 -20.27 -16.46
C ASP A 148 -5.60 -18.78 -16.56
N PRO A 149 -5.11 -18.04 -17.56
CA PRO A 149 -5.38 -16.61 -17.69
C PRO A 149 -6.86 -16.30 -17.96
N LYS A 150 -7.68 -17.29 -18.31
CA LYS A 150 -9.15 -17.13 -18.43
C LYS A 150 -9.85 -17.20 -17.08
N MET A 151 -9.27 -17.92 -16.12
CA MET A 151 -9.85 -18.10 -14.78
C MET A 151 -9.29 -17.08 -13.79
N VAL A 152 -7.99 -16.78 -13.90
CA VAL A 152 -7.27 -15.85 -13.03
C VAL A 152 -6.67 -14.75 -13.88
N PRO A 153 -7.50 -13.84 -14.41
CA PRO A 153 -7.02 -12.80 -15.29
C PRO A 153 -6.16 -11.81 -14.49
N TYR A 154 -4.96 -11.50 -14.96
CA TYR A 154 -4.26 -10.24 -14.71
C TYR A 154 -3.11 -10.10 -15.70
N GLN A 155 -2.77 -8.87 -16.06
CA GLN A 155 -1.74 -8.58 -17.06
C GLN A 155 -0.56 -7.82 -16.44
N PRO A 156 0.60 -8.48 -16.22
CA PRO A 156 1.78 -7.85 -15.61
C PRO A 156 2.21 -6.54 -16.24
N ARG A 157 2.05 -6.40 -17.57
CA ARG A 157 2.38 -5.17 -18.29
C ARG A 157 1.65 -3.94 -17.72
N TRP A 158 0.40 -4.09 -17.29
CA TRP A 158 -0.39 -3.00 -16.72
C TRP A 158 -0.20 -2.87 -15.21
N ILE A 159 0.06 -4.00 -14.53
CA ILE A 159 0.26 -4.04 -13.08
C ILE A 159 1.63 -3.45 -12.69
N PHE A 160 2.71 -3.81 -13.37
CA PHE A 160 4.08 -3.44 -13.02
C PHE A 160 4.64 -2.26 -13.83
N SER A 161 3.82 -1.64 -14.69
CA SER A 161 4.20 -0.45 -15.47
C SER A 161 3.13 0.64 -15.37
N GLY A 162 3.48 1.86 -15.79
CA GLY A 162 2.59 3.02 -15.80
C GLY A 162 2.90 4.02 -14.69
N GLU A 163 1.97 4.95 -14.47
CA GLU A 163 2.12 6.02 -13.46
C GLU A 163 2.06 5.47 -12.04
N GLU A 164 1.16 4.50 -11.80
CA GLU A 164 0.94 3.85 -10.50
C GLU A 164 1.18 2.33 -10.60
N PRO A 165 2.45 1.88 -10.66
CA PRO A 165 2.79 0.47 -10.71
C PRO A 165 2.72 -0.19 -9.32
N ALA A 166 2.51 -1.51 -9.30
CA ALA A 166 2.76 -2.31 -8.12
C ALA A 166 4.28 -2.35 -7.81
N HIS A 167 4.63 -2.48 -6.54
CA HIS A 167 6.03 -2.50 -6.12
C HIS A 167 6.73 -3.77 -6.62
N TYR A 168 7.33 -3.67 -7.82
CA TYR A 168 8.07 -4.75 -8.44
C TYR A 168 9.50 -4.32 -8.73
N ASN A 169 10.46 -5.17 -8.38
CA ASN A 169 11.86 -4.96 -8.67
C ASN A 169 12.50 -6.29 -9.12
N PRO A 170 12.95 -6.40 -10.38
CA PRO A 170 13.62 -7.60 -10.87
C PRO A 170 14.86 -8.01 -10.06
N GLU A 171 15.53 -7.06 -9.38
CA GLU A 171 16.68 -7.38 -8.51
C GLU A 171 16.30 -8.27 -7.32
N PHE A 172 15.04 -8.23 -6.89
CA PHE A 172 14.53 -9.01 -5.76
C PHE A 172 13.88 -10.33 -6.20
N LYS A 173 13.96 -10.65 -7.49
CA LYS A 173 13.44 -11.90 -8.03
C LYS A 173 14.12 -13.09 -7.34
N ASN A 174 13.31 -14.06 -6.91
CA ASN A 174 13.73 -15.27 -6.18
C ASN A 174 14.36 -15.01 -4.80
N LEU A 175 14.23 -13.81 -4.24
CA LEU A 175 14.62 -13.53 -2.86
C LEU A 175 13.40 -13.63 -1.95
N MET A 176 13.62 -14.12 -0.74
CA MET A 176 12.63 -14.07 0.33
C MET A 176 12.55 -12.65 0.91
N GLU A 177 11.40 -12.29 1.45
CA GLU A 177 11.13 -11.01 2.10
C GLU A 177 12.12 -10.66 3.22
N GLU A 178 12.66 -11.63 3.98
CA GLU A 178 13.74 -11.36 4.93
C GLU A 178 15.05 -10.93 4.27
N GLU A 179 15.36 -11.48 3.10
CA GLU A 179 16.57 -11.13 2.36
C GLU A 179 16.42 -9.75 1.73
N ILE A 180 15.26 -9.48 1.12
CA ILE A 180 14.90 -8.16 0.60
C ILE A 180 14.93 -7.12 1.73
N TYR A 181 14.37 -7.44 2.89
CA TYR A 181 14.39 -6.55 4.06
C TYR A 181 15.82 -6.19 4.49
N LYS A 182 16.74 -7.16 4.52
CA LYS A 182 18.16 -6.88 4.84
C LYS A 182 18.78 -5.91 3.83
N LEU A 183 18.57 -6.15 2.54
CA LEU A 183 19.07 -5.26 1.48
C LEU A 183 18.50 -3.83 1.60
N LEU A 184 17.21 -3.71 1.94
CA LEU A 184 16.58 -2.42 2.19
C LEU A 184 17.17 -1.74 3.43
N CYS A 185 17.40 -2.46 4.53
CA CYS A 185 18.03 -1.88 5.72
C CYS A 185 19.43 -1.31 5.46
N GLU A 186 20.20 -1.95 4.57
CA GLU A 186 21.57 -1.55 4.27
C GLU A 186 21.66 -0.29 3.38
N SER A 187 20.62 0.02 2.61
CA SER A 187 20.75 0.96 1.49
C SER A 187 19.57 1.88 1.25
N ALA A 188 18.43 1.66 1.93
CA ALA A 188 17.27 2.51 1.83
C ALA A 188 17.33 3.66 2.84
N ASN A 189 16.89 4.84 2.42
CA ASN A 189 16.60 5.95 3.33
C ASN A 189 15.09 6.10 3.43
N ILE A 190 14.57 6.22 4.65
CA ILE A 190 13.14 6.35 4.92
C ILE A 190 12.87 7.78 5.38
N ASP A 191 11.93 8.42 4.71
CA ASP A 191 11.34 9.68 5.15
C ASP A 191 9.87 9.42 5.51
N VAL A 192 9.54 9.50 6.79
CA VAL A 192 8.18 9.32 7.28
C VAL A 192 7.59 10.69 7.54
N SER A 193 6.56 11.05 6.77
CA SER A 193 5.82 12.28 7.00
C SER A 193 4.88 12.10 8.19
N PRO A 194 4.77 13.12 9.07
CA PRO A 194 3.82 13.08 10.17
C PRO A 194 2.38 12.96 9.65
N PRO A 195 1.48 12.29 10.38
CA PRO A 195 0.06 12.21 10.02
C PRO A 195 -0.55 13.60 9.79
N ARG A 196 -1.32 13.75 8.71
CA ARG A 196 -1.90 15.04 8.28
C ARG A 196 -2.91 15.62 9.28
N ASP A 197 -3.50 14.78 10.12
CA ASP A 197 -4.61 15.14 11.02
C ASP A 197 -4.15 15.62 12.41
N LEU A 198 -2.84 15.82 12.60
CA LEU A 198 -2.29 16.25 13.87
C LEU A 198 -2.32 17.78 13.98
N SER A 199 -2.81 18.29 15.10
CA SER A 199 -2.65 19.68 15.47
C SER A 199 -1.17 20.02 15.73
N VAL A 200 -0.83 21.31 15.69
CA VAL A 200 0.54 21.80 15.96
C VAL A 200 1.09 21.32 17.32
N LYS A 201 0.22 21.22 18.33
CA LYS A 201 0.60 20.69 19.66
C LYS A 201 0.90 19.19 19.63
N GLU A 202 0.17 18.46 18.80
CA GLU A 202 0.28 17.01 18.62
C GLU A 202 1.53 16.65 17.81
N MET A 203 1.84 17.44 16.78
CA MET A 203 3.12 17.37 16.05
C MET A 203 4.32 17.64 16.95
N ALA A 204 4.27 18.70 17.77
CA ALA A 204 5.35 19.03 18.71
C ALA A 204 5.56 17.93 19.79
N ALA A 205 4.49 17.23 20.18
CA ALA A 205 4.59 16.09 21.10
C ALA A 205 5.27 14.88 20.44
N LEU A 206 4.97 14.61 19.17
CA LEU A 206 5.64 13.60 18.34
C LEU A 206 7.15 13.88 18.19
N ASP A 207 7.52 15.10 17.84
CA ASP A 207 8.93 15.52 17.67
C ASP A 207 9.73 15.42 18.98
N MET A 208 9.07 15.63 20.13
CA MET A 208 9.67 15.49 21.45
C MET A 208 9.71 14.04 21.96
N GLY A 209 9.37 13.04 21.13
CA GLY A 209 9.34 11.63 21.52
C GLY A 209 8.29 11.29 22.58
N ARG A 210 7.36 12.22 22.87
CA ARG A 210 6.24 12.01 23.80
C ARG A 210 5.11 11.30 23.03
N ARG A 211 5.22 9.99 22.89
CA ARG A 211 4.09 9.15 22.43
C ARG A 211 2.92 9.29 23.40
N ARG A 212 1.71 9.48 22.86
CA ARG A 212 0.46 8.77 23.24
C ARG A 212 -0.73 9.34 22.46
N PHE A 213 -0.92 8.89 21.23
CA PHE A 213 -2.24 8.90 20.57
C PHE A 213 -2.86 7.54 20.80
N ILE A 214 -3.55 7.39 21.92
CA ILE A 214 -4.09 6.09 22.33
C ILE A 214 -5.30 5.76 21.45
N GLY A 215 -5.24 4.62 20.75
CA GLY A 215 -6.38 3.98 20.09
C GLY A 215 -6.97 4.70 18.86
N ARG A 216 -6.45 5.88 18.47
CA ARG A 216 -6.93 6.59 17.28
C ARG A 216 -6.14 6.12 16.05
N PRO A 217 -6.80 5.60 14.99
CA PRO A 217 -6.12 5.26 13.74
C PRO A 217 -5.44 6.50 13.14
N GLN A 218 -4.25 6.31 12.58
CA GLN A 218 -3.46 7.36 11.95
C GLN A 218 -2.98 6.90 10.59
N LEU A 219 -3.02 7.80 9.62
CA LEU A 219 -2.40 7.59 8.33
C LEU A 219 -0.92 7.97 8.42
N VAL A 220 -0.07 7.01 8.09
CA VAL A 220 1.36 7.20 7.99
C VAL A 220 1.71 7.21 6.52
N HIS A 221 2.29 8.33 6.06
CA HIS A 221 2.81 8.44 4.71
C HIS A 221 4.33 8.33 4.78
N SER A 222 4.90 7.41 4.03
CA SER A 222 6.34 7.21 3.97
C SER A 222 6.85 7.28 2.54
N ARG A 223 8.10 7.72 2.42
CA ARG A 223 8.88 7.67 1.20
C ARG A 223 10.16 6.90 1.46
N ILE A 224 10.27 5.73 0.85
CA ILE A 224 11.48 4.91 0.90
C ILE A 224 12.28 5.18 -0.37
N ARG A 225 13.49 5.71 -0.21
CA ARG A 225 14.43 5.89 -1.32
C ARG A 225 15.41 4.73 -1.34
N TYR A 226 15.35 3.91 -2.39
CA TYR A 226 16.27 2.80 -2.64
C TYR A 226 16.89 2.95 -4.04
N LYS A 227 18.23 3.09 -4.10
CA LYS A 227 19.03 3.11 -5.36
C LYS A 227 18.50 3.98 -6.52
N LYS A 228 17.94 5.17 -6.29
CA LYS A 228 17.31 6.09 -7.27
C LYS A 228 15.82 5.85 -7.56
N LYS A 229 15.17 4.88 -6.91
CA LYS A 229 13.71 4.76 -6.92
C LYS A 229 13.16 5.33 -5.61
N ASP A 230 12.13 6.16 -5.73
CA ASP A 230 11.32 6.61 -4.59
C ASP A 230 10.06 5.74 -4.57
N ILE A 231 9.84 5.07 -3.45
CA ILE A 231 8.68 4.22 -3.18
C ILE A 231 7.80 5.02 -2.21
N LYS A 232 6.57 5.29 -2.60
CA LYS A 232 5.58 5.93 -1.73
C LYS A 232 4.72 4.85 -1.10
N GLN A 233 4.51 4.93 0.21
CA GLN A 233 3.57 4.07 0.91
C GLN A 233 2.66 4.90 1.79
N THR A 234 1.39 4.51 1.82
CA THR A 234 0.40 5.03 2.75
C THR A 234 -0.13 3.86 3.55
N ARG A 235 0.02 3.92 4.86
CA ARG A 235 -0.37 2.84 5.78
C ARG A 235 -1.29 3.38 6.86
N LEU A 236 -2.32 2.61 7.19
CA LEU A 236 -3.12 2.85 8.38
C LEU A 236 -2.40 2.22 9.59
N GLU A 237 -2.03 3.04 10.56
CA GLU A 237 -1.52 2.62 11.86
C GLU A 237 -2.64 2.70 12.90
N ILE A 238 -2.86 1.61 13.63
CA ILE A 238 -3.74 1.61 14.80
C ILE A 238 -2.83 1.44 16.02
N PRO A 239 -2.55 2.52 16.75
CA PRO A 239 -1.74 2.44 17.97
C PRO A 239 -2.44 1.51 18.97
N SER A 240 -1.71 0.53 19.49
CA SER A 240 -2.25 -0.34 20.53
C SER A 240 -2.70 0.51 21.74
N PRO A 241 -3.86 0.24 22.35
CA PRO A 241 -4.15 0.79 23.66
C PRO A 241 -3.07 0.27 24.60
N GLU A 242 -2.29 1.17 25.21
CA GLU A 242 -1.33 0.75 26.22
C GLU A 242 -2.08 0.03 27.34
N ILE A 243 -1.64 -1.19 27.65
CA ILE A 243 -1.92 -1.79 28.95
C ILE A 243 -1.03 -1.03 29.93
N ASP A 244 -1.61 -0.02 30.58
CA ASP A 244 -0.95 0.75 31.63
C ASP A 244 -0.59 -0.23 32.77
N GLY A 245 0.72 -0.43 33.03
CA GLY A 245 1.17 -0.95 34.33
C GLY A 245 1.85 -2.33 34.41
N MET A 246 2.66 -2.77 33.44
CA MET A 246 3.77 -3.67 33.78
C MET A 246 5.01 -2.84 34.11
N ARG A 247 5.16 -2.50 35.40
CA ARG A 247 6.49 -2.26 35.97
C ARG A 247 7.36 -3.45 35.56
N GLU A 248 8.54 -3.18 35.02
CA GLU A 248 9.63 -4.14 34.95
C GLU A 248 9.93 -4.62 36.37
N GLY A 249 9.24 -5.66 36.80
CA GLY A 249 9.63 -6.46 37.94
C GLY A 249 10.89 -7.19 37.53
N LYS A 250 12.05 -6.70 37.99
CA LYS A 250 13.23 -7.54 38.16
C LYS A 250 12.80 -8.80 38.90
N GLY A 251 12.61 -9.89 38.17
CA GLY A 251 12.40 -11.21 38.74
C GLY A 251 13.70 -11.65 39.40
N ASP A 252 13.83 -11.34 40.68
CA ASP A 252 14.82 -11.92 41.57
C ASP A 252 14.43 -13.38 41.75
N PHE A 253 15.03 -14.29 40.98
CA PHE A 253 14.91 -15.73 41.17
C PHE A 253 15.68 -16.08 42.46
N ARG A 254 14.97 -16.03 43.60
CA ARG A 254 15.37 -16.76 44.79
C ARG A 254 14.73 -18.15 44.72
N GLU A 255 15.57 -19.15 44.48
CA GLU A 255 15.26 -20.53 44.80
C GLU A 255 15.00 -20.64 46.31
N GLU A 256 13.80 -21.08 46.68
CA GLU A 256 13.57 -21.68 48.00
C GLU A 256 12.84 -23.02 47.84
N LYS A 257 13.61 -24.07 48.15
CA LYS A 257 13.30 -25.43 48.61
C LYS A 257 12.80 -26.49 47.61
#